data_AF-A0A8S3IJA3-F1
#
_entry.id   AF-A0A8S3IJA3-F1
#
_cell.length_a   1.000
_cell.length_b   1.000
_cell.length_c   1.000
_cell.angle_alpha   90.00
_cell.angle_beta   90.00
_cell.angle_gamma   90.00
#
_symmetry.space_group_name_H-M   'P 1'
#
loop_
_entity.id
_entity.type
_entity.pdbx_description
1 polymer ?
#
loop_
_entity_poly.entity_id
_entity_poly.type
_entity_poly.pdbx_seq_one_letter_code
_entity_poly.pdbx_strand_id
1 'polypeptide(L)'
;INAVANRAAGKGYENEDYYSNIQFKFCSIENIHIMRGSLQKLLETCEMKNPTMNQYLNALDNSSWLQHIKSILDAAILIARAIEVEKKNVLVHCSDGWDRTAQCCSLASLLLCPYYRSIHGFRVLIEKEWLSFGHKFSDRCGHTATSDSKEQSPIFLQFIESVWQLSQIYPTAFEFN
;
A
#
# COMPACT_ATOMS: atom_id res chain seq x y z
N ILE A 1 -7.02 -9.84 12.58
CA ILE A 1 -7.34 -9.21 13.88
C ILE A 1 -8.02 -7.84 13.71
N ASN A 2 -7.43 -6.92 12.93
CA ASN A 2 -8.01 -5.57 12.71
C ASN A 2 -9.46 -5.55 12.17
N ALA A 3 -9.82 -6.47 11.27
CA ALA A 3 -11.20 -6.54 10.75
C ALA A 3 -12.23 -7.03 11.78
N VAL A 4 -11.83 -7.93 12.68
CA VAL A 4 -12.67 -8.40 13.79
C VAL A 4 -12.87 -7.29 14.82
N ALA A 5 -11.82 -6.50 15.10
CA ALA A 5 -11.92 -5.31 15.95
C ALA A 5 -12.89 -4.27 15.35
N ASN A 6 -12.83 -4.02 14.05
CA ASN A 6 -13.79 -3.15 13.36
C ASN A 6 -15.23 -3.70 13.43
N ARG A 7 -15.42 -5.03 13.37
CA ARG A 7 -16.73 -5.66 13.54
C ARG A 7 -17.35 -5.38 14.90
N ALA A 8 -16.54 -5.39 15.96
CA ALA A 8 -16.99 -5.05 17.31
C ALA A 8 -17.42 -3.57 17.46
N ALA A 9 -16.92 -2.69 16.60
CA ALA A 9 -17.25 -1.25 16.57
C ALA A 9 -18.40 -0.90 15.60
N GLY A 10 -19.16 -1.88 15.11
CA GLY A 10 -20.28 -1.67 14.18
C GLY A 10 -19.88 -1.46 12.71
N LYS A 11 -18.59 -1.61 12.38
CA LYS A 11 -18.11 -1.80 11.00
C LYS A 11 -18.04 -3.30 10.71
N GLY A 12 -17.21 -3.75 9.77
CA GLY A 12 -17.01 -5.19 9.56
C GLY A 12 -16.39 -5.53 8.22
N TYR A 13 -16.71 -6.73 7.77
CA TYR A 13 -16.37 -7.30 6.48
C TYR A 13 -17.48 -8.25 6.06
N GLU A 14 -17.59 -8.53 4.78
CA GLU A 14 -18.61 -9.37 4.17
C GLU A 14 -18.52 -10.80 4.69
N ASN A 15 -19.66 -11.36 5.09
CA ASN A 15 -19.75 -12.76 5.51
C ASN A 15 -20.24 -13.62 4.33
N GLU A 16 -19.55 -14.73 4.06
CA GLU A 16 -19.91 -15.66 2.99
C GLU A 16 -21.31 -16.28 3.19
N ASP A 17 -21.83 -16.30 4.41
CA ASP A 17 -23.22 -16.71 4.70
C ASP A 17 -24.27 -15.75 4.12
N TYR A 18 -23.93 -14.46 3.98
CA TYR A 18 -24.84 -13.41 3.51
C TYR A 18 -24.56 -12.97 2.08
N TYR A 19 -23.35 -13.23 1.58
CA TYR A 19 -22.91 -12.88 0.24
C TYR A 19 -22.59 -14.15 -0.55
N SER A 20 -23.56 -14.62 -1.32
CA SER A 20 -23.36 -15.81 -2.17
C SER A 20 -22.30 -15.57 -3.25
N ASN A 21 -21.52 -16.61 -3.57
CA ASN A 21 -20.52 -16.62 -4.65
C ASN A 21 -19.32 -15.67 -4.44
N ILE A 22 -19.03 -15.28 -3.20
CA ILE A 22 -17.79 -14.57 -2.88
C ILE A 22 -16.74 -15.52 -2.30
N GLN A 23 -15.48 -15.11 -2.37
CA GLN A 23 -14.39 -15.70 -1.60
C GLN A 23 -13.71 -14.57 -0.86
N PHE A 24 -13.83 -14.54 0.47
CA PHE A 24 -13.28 -13.44 1.27
C PHE A 24 -11.80 -13.69 1.60
N LYS A 25 -10.92 -12.71 1.35
CA LYS A 25 -9.48 -12.81 1.64
C LYS A 25 -8.96 -11.59 2.40
N PHE A 26 -8.26 -11.83 3.50
CA PHE A 26 -7.53 -10.77 4.21
C PHE A 26 -6.14 -10.58 3.61
N CYS A 27 -5.82 -9.34 3.26
CA CYS A 27 -4.46 -8.91 2.95
C CYS A 27 -3.88 -8.29 4.23
N SER A 28 -2.77 -8.84 4.75
CA SER A 28 -2.16 -8.45 6.04
C SER A 28 -1.44 -7.10 5.98
N ILE A 29 -2.12 -6.05 5.50
CA ILE A 29 -1.60 -4.69 5.42
C ILE A 29 -2.10 -3.89 6.63
N GLU A 30 -1.14 -3.49 7.46
CA GLU A 30 -1.38 -2.77 8.70
C GLU A 30 -1.90 -1.34 8.50
N ASN A 31 -2.38 -0.71 9.57
CA ASN A 31 -2.96 0.63 9.53
C ASN A 31 -1.89 1.74 9.43
N ILE A 32 -2.36 2.98 9.24
CA ILE A 32 -1.52 4.17 9.06
C ILE A 32 -0.55 4.42 10.23
N HIS A 33 -0.93 4.05 11.46
CA HIS A 33 -0.08 4.28 12.64
C HIS A 33 1.12 3.33 12.67
N ILE A 34 0.91 2.08 12.27
CA ILE A 34 1.99 1.10 12.12
C ILE A 34 2.94 1.55 11.01
N MET A 35 2.41 1.99 9.87
CA MET A 35 3.24 2.48 8.75
C MET A 35 4.07 3.71 9.12
N ARG A 36 3.48 4.66 9.87
CA ARG A 36 4.22 5.81 10.41
C ARG A 36 5.36 5.37 11.33
N GLY A 37 5.08 4.47 12.28
CA GLY A 37 6.11 3.96 13.20
C GLY A 37 7.22 3.18 12.49
N SER A 38 6.87 2.45 11.43
CA SER A 38 7.83 1.72 10.60
C SER A 38 8.80 2.65 9.87
N LEU A 39 8.30 3.72 9.23
CA LEU A 39 9.16 4.71 8.58
C LEU A 39 10.07 5.42 9.58
N GLN A 40 9.55 5.79 10.76
CA GLN A 40 10.35 6.44 11.79
C GLN A 40 11.57 5.58 12.18
N LYS A 41 11.35 4.28 12.41
CA LYS A 41 12.45 3.34 12.71
C LYS A 41 13.42 3.16 11.54
N LEU A 42 12.92 3.18 10.30
CA LEU A 42 13.78 3.11 9.12
C LEU A 42 14.70 4.34 9.02
N LEU A 43 14.15 5.53 9.23
CA LEU A 43 14.94 6.77 9.21
C LEU A 43 16.02 6.75 10.30
N GLU A 44 15.66 6.34 11.52
CA GLU A 44 16.61 6.15 12.62
C GLU A 44 17.72 5.13 12.27
N THR A 45 17.38 4.08 11.51
CA THR A 45 18.34 3.10 11.01
C THR A 45 19.31 3.71 9.99
N CYS A 46 18.81 4.54 9.07
CA CYS A 46 19.63 5.22 8.08
C CYS A 46 20.53 6.31 8.69
N GLU A 47 20.15 6.90 9.81
CA GLU A 47 20.91 7.97 10.50
C GLU A 47 21.93 7.43 11.54
N MET A 48 22.06 6.11 11.68
CA MET A 48 23.02 5.51 12.61
C MET A 48 24.47 5.93 12.29
N LYS A 49 25.22 6.32 13.33
CA LYS A 49 26.64 6.68 13.19
C LYS A 49 27.54 5.44 13.25
N ASN A 50 28.23 5.15 12.14
CA ASN A 50 29.19 4.05 12.01
C ASN A 50 28.66 2.66 12.50
N PRO A 51 27.45 2.22 12.10
CA PRO A 51 26.97 0.90 12.47
C PRO A 51 27.79 -0.20 11.79
N THR A 52 27.95 -1.33 12.46
CA THR A 52 28.35 -2.57 11.77
C THR A 52 27.20 -3.02 10.85
N MET A 53 27.52 -3.79 9.80
CA MET A 53 26.49 -4.32 8.90
C MET A 53 25.40 -5.12 9.63
N ASN A 54 25.77 -5.91 10.64
CA ASN A 54 24.80 -6.68 11.42
C ASN A 54 23.86 -5.77 12.23
N GLN A 55 24.39 -4.69 12.82
CA GLN A 55 23.56 -3.71 13.52
C GLN A 55 22.58 -3.03 12.57
N TYR A 56 23.04 -2.62 11.38
CA TYR A 56 22.19 -2.00 10.37
C TYR A 56 21.10 -2.96 9.87
N LEU A 57 21.45 -4.19 9.51
CA LEU A 57 20.48 -5.18 9.02
C LEU A 57 19.44 -5.56 10.08
N ASN A 58 19.85 -5.71 11.35
CA ASN A 58 18.92 -5.97 12.44
C ASN A 58 17.98 -4.79 12.67
N ALA A 59 18.48 -3.56 12.62
CA ALA A 59 17.66 -2.36 12.77
C ALA A 59 16.68 -2.19 11.59
N LEU A 60 17.13 -2.49 10.37
CA LEU A 60 16.31 -2.51 9.17
C LEU A 60 15.16 -3.53 9.29
N ASP A 61 15.44 -4.76 9.74
CA ASP A 61 14.39 -5.77 9.94
C ASP A 61 13.41 -5.37 11.05
N ASN A 62 13.92 -4.79 12.15
CA ASN A 62 13.11 -4.26 13.25
C ASN A 62 12.22 -3.06 12.88
N SER A 63 12.53 -2.36 11.78
CA SER A 63 11.65 -1.35 11.21
C SER A 63 10.40 -1.96 10.56
N SER A 64 10.49 -3.22 10.13
CA SER A 64 9.48 -3.93 9.33
C SER A 64 9.09 -3.25 8.02
N TRP A 65 9.83 -2.22 7.58
CA TRP A 65 9.48 -1.43 6.40
C TRP A 65 9.37 -2.31 5.14
N LEU A 66 10.40 -3.12 4.89
CA LEU A 66 10.41 -4.03 3.74
C LEU A 66 9.33 -5.12 3.84
N GLN A 67 8.95 -5.54 5.04
CA GLN A 67 7.86 -6.50 5.25
C GLN A 67 6.50 -5.87 4.90
N HIS A 68 6.31 -4.57 5.19
CA HIS A 68 5.12 -3.84 4.79
C HIS A 68 5.05 -3.61 3.27
N ILE A 69 6.17 -3.22 2.64
CA ILE A 69 6.26 -3.10 1.16
C ILE A 69 5.93 -4.44 0.51
N LYS A 70 6.50 -5.54 1.02
CA LYS A 70 6.19 -6.90 0.56
C LYS A 70 4.69 -7.20 0.68
N SER A 71 4.06 -6.90 1.81
CA SER A 71 2.64 -7.19 2.03
C SER A 71 1.73 -6.42 1.06
N ILE A 72 2.09 -5.19 0.70
CA ILE A 72 1.38 -4.37 -0.28
C ILE A 72 1.53 -4.99 -1.69
N LEU A 73 2.75 -5.36 -2.09
CA LEU A 73 3.02 -6.01 -3.38
C LEU A 73 2.33 -7.37 -3.50
N ASP A 74 2.37 -8.20 -2.46
CA ASP A 74 1.70 -9.51 -2.43
C ASP A 74 0.18 -9.36 -2.63
N ALA A 75 -0.44 -8.34 -2.03
CA ALA A 75 -1.86 -8.05 -2.23
C ALA A 75 -2.16 -7.61 -3.68
N ALA A 76 -1.32 -6.76 -4.26
CA ALA A 76 -1.46 -6.34 -5.66
C ALA A 76 -1.31 -7.52 -6.63
N ILE A 77 -0.35 -8.42 -6.37
CA ILE A 77 -0.14 -9.65 -7.16
C ILE A 77 -1.34 -10.59 -7.02
N LEU A 78 -1.90 -10.74 -5.81
CA LEU A 78 -3.10 -11.54 -5.58
C LEU A 78 -4.28 -11.02 -6.43
N ILE A 79 -4.51 -9.70 -6.43
CA ILE A 79 -5.56 -9.06 -7.24
C ILE A 79 -5.30 -9.29 -8.73
N ALA A 80 -4.08 -9.01 -9.20
CA ALA A 80 -3.72 -9.16 -10.60
C ALA A 80 -3.87 -10.61 -11.09
N ARG A 81 -3.47 -11.61 -10.28
CA ARG A 81 -3.66 -13.03 -10.61
C ARG A 81 -5.11 -13.45 -10.61
N ALA A 82 -5.93 -12.97 -9.68
CA ALA A 82 -7.36 -13.27 -9.66
C ALA A 82 -8.05 -12.77 -10.95
N ILE A 83 -7.66 -11.59 -11.44
CA ILE A 83 -8.19 -11.02 -12.68
C ILE A 83 -7.63 -11.74 -13.91
N GLU A 84 -6.30 -11.82 -14.04
CA GLU A 84 -5.67 -12.28 -15.28
C GLU A 84 -5.64 -13.81 -15.41
N VAL A 85 -5.45 -14.55 -14.32
CA VAL A 85 -5.29 -16.00 -14.37
C VAL A 85 -6.60 -16.70 -14.02
N GLU A 86 -7.23 -16.33 -12.92
CA GLU A 86 -8.46 -16.98 -12.45
C GLU A 86 -9.72 -16.45 -13.17
N LYS A 87 -9.59 -15.35 -13.93
CA LYS A 87 -10.69 -14.68 -14.65
C LYS A 87 -11.86 -14.32 -13.73
N LYS A 88 -11.55 -13.86 -12.51
CA LYS A 88 -12.51 -13.43 -11.49
C LYS A 88 -12.57 -11.91 -11.38
N ASN A 89 -13.74 -11.39 -11.04
CA ASN A 89 -13.90 -10.01 -10.60
C ASN A 89 -13.44 -9.88 -9.14
N VAL A 90 -12.81 -8.76 -8.80
CA VAL A 90 -12.27 -8.52 -7.45
C VAL A 90 -12.83 -7.21 -6.91
N LEU A 91 -13.46 -7.28 -5.74
CA LEU A 91 -13.81 -6.12 -4.93
C LEU A 91 -12.69 -5.90 -3.90
N VAL A 92 -12.12 -4.69 -3.86
CA VAL A 92 -11.04 -4.34 -2.93
C VAL A 92 -11.54 -3.24 -2.01
N HIS A 93 -11.46 -3.47 -0.71
CA HIS A 93 -11.77 -2.46 0.30
C HIS A 93 -10.82 -2.56 1.50
N CYS A 94 -10.77 -1.49 2.29
CA CYS A 94 -10.13 -1.49 3.60
C CYS A 94 -11.13 -0.93 4.63
N SER A 95 -10.66 -0.19 5.64
CA SER A 95 -11.55 0.42 6.65
C SER A 95 -12.36 1.58 6.08
N ASP A 96 -11.68 2.54 5.43
CA ASP A 96 -12.32 3.74 4.88
C ASP A 96 -12.11 3.89 3.36
N GLY A 97 -11.37 2.98 2.74
CA GLY A 97 -11.29 2.84 1.27
C GLY A 97 -10.31 3.76 0.54
N TRP A 98 -9.58 4.66 1.21
CA TRP A 98 -8.73 5.67 0.54
C TRP A 98 -7.22 5.52 0.76
N ASP A 99 -6.76 4.55 1.57
CA ASP A 99 -5.33 4.32 1.85
C ASP A 99 -4.83 3.03 1.18
N ARG A 100 -5.03 1.90 1.85
CA ARG A 100 -4.58 0.56 1.39
C ARG A 100 -5.28 0.13 0.11
N THR A 101 -6.55 0.51 -0.06
CA THR A 101 -7.29 0.27 -1.29
C THR A 101 -6.61 0.97 -2.47
N ALA A 102 -6.24 2.25 -2.35
CA ALA A 102 -5.55 2.99 -3.40
C ALA A 102 -4.18 2.36 -3.73
N GLN A 103 -3.41 1.94 -2.72
CA GLN A 103 -2.16 1.20 -2.91
C GLN A 103 -2.37 -0.08 -3.74
N CYS A 104 -3.29 -0.95 -3.31
CA CYS A 104 -3.56 -2.23 -3.93
C CYS A 104 -4.09 -2.09 -5.37
N CYS A 105 -5.09 -1.21 -5.58
CA CYS A 105 -5.72 -1.00 -6.88
C CYS A 105 -4.73 -0.38 -7.88
N SER A 106 -3.92 0.59 -7.45
CA SER A 106 -2.93 1.23 -8.31
C SER A 106 -1.84 0.25 -8.74
N LEU A 107 -1.30 -0.53 -7.80
CA LEU A 107 -0.25 -1.51 -8.10
C LEU A 107 -0.77 -2.66 -8.97
N ALA A 108 -1.97 -3.18 -8.69
CA ALA A 108 -2.59 -4.18 -9.55
C ALA A 108 -2.80 -3.65 -10.98
N SER A 109 -3.19 -2.38 -11.11
CA SER A 109 -3.34 -1.71 -12.41
C SER A 109 -2.01 -1.62 -13.18
N LEU A 110 -0.90 -1.34 -12.50
CA LEU A 110 0.44 -1.33 -13.12
C LEU A 110 0.88 -2.72 -13.60
N LEU A 111 0.57 -3.75 -12.82
CA LEU A 111 0.88 -5.15 -13.17
C LEU A 111 0.06 -5.61 -14.39
N LEU A 112 -1.20 -5.19 -14.51
CA LEU A 112 -2.12 -5.65 -15.54
C LEU A 112 -2.07 -4.83 -16.83
N CYS A 113 -1.83 -3.52 -16.76
CA CYS A 113 -2.02 -2.62 -17.89
C CYS A 113 -0.75 -1.84 -18.24
N PRO A 114 -0.11 -2.11 -19.40
CA PRO A 114 1.09 -1.38 -19.84
C PRO A 114 0.89 0.13 -19.97
N TYR A 115 -0.33 0.60 -20.23
CA TYR A 115 -0.65 2.02 -20.32
C TYR A 115 -0.17 2.79 -19.08
N TYR A 116 -0.45 2.28 -17.88
CA TYR A 116 -0.07 2.94 -16.62
C TYR A 116 1.44 2.93 -16.35
N ARG A 117 2.24 2.20 -17.15
CA ARG A 117 3.71 2.19 -17.07
C ARG A 117 4.38 3.23 -17.98
N SER A 118 3.59 3.96 -18.78
CA SER A 118 4.03 5.19 -19.45
C SER A 118 4.03 6.38 -18.47
N ILE A 119 4.81 7.42 -18.75
CA ILE A 119 4.82 8.67 -17.97
C ILE A 119 3.42 9.27 -17.90
N HIS A 120 2.73 9.32 -19.05
CA HIS A 120 1.37 9.87 -19.12
C HIS A 120 0.37 8.98 -18.35
N GLY A 121 0.40 7.68 -18.58
CA GLY A 121 -0.51 6.75 -17.90
C GLY A 121 -0.28 6.72 -16.39
N PHE A 122 0.97 6.80 -15.92
CA PHE A 122 1.26 6.87 -14.49
C PHE A 122 0.68 8.13 -13.83
N ARG A 123 0.76 9.29 -14.51
CA ARG A 123 0.08 10.51 -14.04
C ARG A 123 -1.44 10.32 -13.96
N VAL A 124 -2.03 9.72 -14.99
CA VAL A 124 -3.47 9.41 -15.00
C VAL A 124 -3.83 8.44 -13.87
N LEU A 125 -2.98 7.46 -13.57
CA LEU A 125 -3.18 6.54 -12.45
C LEU A 125 -3.23 7.28 -11.12
N ILE A 126 -2.29 8.21 -10.88
CA ILE A 126 -2.26 9.03 -9.67
C ILE A 126 -3.49 9.93 -9.58
N GLU A 127 -3.81 10.66 -10.65
CA GLU A 127 -5.01 11.51 -10.71
C GLU A 127 -6.29 10.72 -10.42
N LYS A 128 -6.39 9.51 -10.97
CA LYS A 128 -7.55 8.64 -10.77
C LYS A 128 -7.56 8.03 -9.37
N GLU A 129 -6.69 7.08 -9.09
CA GLU A 129 -6.76 6.22 -7.89
C GLU A 129 -6.41 6.93 -6.58
N TRP A 130 -5.68 8.05 -6.65
CA TRP A 130 -5.24 8.76 -5.45
C TRP A 130 -5.98 10.09 -5.27
N LEU A 131 -5.97 10.95 -6.29
CA LEU A 131 -6.55 12.29 -6.16
C LEU A 131 -8.08 12.26 -6.24
N SER A 132 -8.65 11.71 -7.32
CA SER A 132 -10.11 11.69 -7.51
C SER A 132 -10.83 10.76 -6.54
N PHE A 133 -10.19 9.65 -6.14
CA PHE A 133 -10.74 8.71 -5.16
C PHE A 133 -10.48 9.14 -3.71
N GLY A 134 -9.88 10.30 -3.49
CA GLY A 134 -9.91 10.99 -2.21
C GLY A 134 -8.88 10.52 -1.18
N HIS A 135 -7.71 10.04 -1.62
CA HIS A 135 -6.59 9.88 -0.70
C HIS A 135 -6.30 11.22 0.00
N LYS A 136 -6.28 11.21 1.33
CA LYS A 136 -6.22 12.43 2.15
C LYS A 136 -4.81 13.01 2.22
N PHE A 137 -4.22 13.40 1.08
CA PHE A 137 -2.84 13.91 0.98
C PHE A 137 -2.53 15.01 1.99
N SER A 138 -3.43 15.98 2.19
CA SER A 138 -3.22 17.07 3.15
C SER A 138 -2.98 16.58 4.58
N ASP A 139 -3.73 15.56 5.00
CA ASP A 139 -3.61 14.99 6.35
C ASP A 139 -2.42 14.03 6.45
N ARG A 140 -2.25 13.18 5.42
CA ARG A 140 -1.19 12.16 5.38
C ARG A 140 0.20 12.77 5.30
N CYS A 141 0.33 13.91 4.63
CA CYS A 141 1.59 14.65 4.44
C CYS A 141 1.74 15.87 5.37
N GLY A 142 0.73 16.21 6.17
CA GLY A 142 0.81 17.31 7.13
C GLY A 142 0.98 18.70 6.49
N HIS A 143 0.32 18.95 5.35
CA HIS A 143 0.49 20.20 4.60
C HIS A 143 -0.09 21.44 5.30
N THR A 144 -1.01 21.25 6.25
CA THR A 144 -1.65 22.37 6.96
C THR A 144 -1.22 22.39 8.42
N ALA A 145 -1.07 23.60 8.99
CA ALA A 145 -0.73 23.78 10.41
C ALA A 145 -1.76 23.16 11.37
N THR A 146 -2.98 22.90 10.89
CA THR A 146 -4.08 22.27 11.64
C THR A 146 -4.14 20.75 11.49
N SER A 147 -3.30 20.13 10.65
CA SER A 147 -3.31 18.69 10.42
C SER A 147 -2.92 17.93 11.70
N ASP A 148 -3.75 16.97 12.11
CA ASP A 148 -3.43 16.09 13.24
C ASP A 148 -2.22 15.21 12.89
N SER A 149 -1.15 15.30 13.69
CA SER A 149 0.06 14.49 13.50
C SER A 149 -0.22 12.99 13.58
N LYS A 150 -1.32 12.59 14.24
CA LYS A 150 -1.76 11.18 14.29
C LYS A 150 -2.33 10.68 12.97
N GLU A 151 -2.74 11.57 12.07
CA GLU A 151 -3.21 11.23 10.72
C GLU A 151 -2.08 11.18 9.68
N GLN A 152 -0.90 11.68 10.00
CA GLN A 152 0.26 11.62 9.10
C GLN A 152 0.75 10.17 8.95
N SER A 153 1.02 9.76 7.71
CA SER A 153 1.48 8.41 7.41
C SER A 153 2.03 8.31 5.98
N PRO A 154 3.08 7.51 5.74
CA PRO A 154 3.77 7.45 4.45
C PRO A 154 3.07 6.54 3.41
N ILE A 155 1.75 6.65 3.29
CA ILE A 155 0.95 5.73 2.45
C ILE A 155 1.29 5.87 0.96
N PHE A 156 1.34 7.11 0.46
CA PHE A 156 1.74 7.36 -0.92
C PHE A 156 3.23 7.06 -1.16
N LEU A 157 4.10 7.32 -0.16
CA LEU A 157 5.51 6.96 -0.24
C LEU A 157 5.70 5.44 -0.39
N GLN A 158 4.96 4.62 0.36
CA GLN A 158 4.99 3.17 0.21
C GLN A 158 4.54 2.70 -1.18
N PHE A 159 3.58 3.40 -1.80
CA PHE A 159 3.19 3.14 -3.17
C PHE A 159 4.35 3.44 -4.13
N ILE A 160 4.97 4.61 -4.03
CA ILE A 160 6.12 4.97 -4.87
C ILE A 160 7.30 4.01 -4.68
N GLU A 161 7.60 3.63 -3.43
CA GLU A 161 8.60 2.61 -3.12
C GLU A 161 8.25 1.27 -3.80
N SER A 162 6.98 0.85 -3.75
CA SER A 162 6.53 -0.38 -4.42
C SER A 162 6.67 -0.29 -5.95
N VAL A 163 6.42 0.88 -6.55
CA VAL A 163 6.67 1.13 -7.97
C VAL A 163 8.17 1.04 -8.29
N TRP A 164 9.02 1.61 -7.43
CA TRP A 164 10.47 1.51 -7.57
C TRP A 164 10.95 0.06 -7.50
N GLN A 165 10.45 -0.74 -6.56
CA GLN A 165 10.76 -2.18 -6.49
C GLN A 165 10.40 -2.91 -7.80
N LEU A 166 9.24 -2.59 -8.39
CA LEU A 166 8.84 -3.14 -9.69
C LEU A 166 9.76 -2.67 -10.83
N SER A 167 10.23 -1.42 -10.83
CA SER A 167 11.16 -0.92 -11.85
C SER A 167 12.54 -1.56 -11.73
N GLN A 168 13.00 -1.87 -10.52
CA GLN A 168 14.23 -2.63 -10.31
C GLN A 168 14.13 -4.07 -10.84
N ILE A 169 12.98 -4.74 -10.64
CA ILE A 169 12.74 -6.11 -11.10
C ILE A 169 12.52 -6.17 -12.62
N TYR A 170 11.90 -5.13 -13.20
CA TYR A 170 11.59 -5.04 -14.63
C TYR A 170 12.16 -3.76 -15.26
N PRO A 171 13.49 -3.73 -15.52
CA PRO A 171 14.20 -2.49 -15.90
C PRO A 171 13.74 -1.83 -17.21
N THR A 172 13.04 -2.57 -18.08
CA THR A 172 12.56 -2.09 -19.38
C THR A 172 11.04 -1.95 -19.46
N ALA A 173 10.33 -2.21 -18.36
CA ALA A 173 8.87 -2.26 -18.34
C ALA A 173 8.21 -0.89 -18.12
N PHE A 174 8.98 0.11 -17.67
CA PHE A 174 8.51 1.45 -17.33
C PHE A 174 9.21 2.49 -18.20
N GLU A 175 8.47 3.51 -18.62
CA GLU A 175 9.02 4.63 -19.41
C GLU A 175 9.77 5.65 -18.53
N PHE A 176 9.36 5.79 -17.28
CA PHE A 176 9.93 6.73 -16.30
C PHE A 176 11.09 6.12 -15.51
N ASN A 177 11.90 6.98 -14.90
CA ASN A 177 13.10 6.65 -14.12
C ASN A 177 12.99 7.02 -12.64
#